data_AF-A0A0T5Z3I7-F1
#
_entry.id   AF-A0A0T5Z3I7-F1
#
_cell.length_a   1.000
_cell.length_b   1.000
_cell.length_c   1.000
_cell.angle_alpha   90.00
_cell.angle_beta   90.00
_cell.angle_gamma   90.00
#
_symmetry.space_group_name_H-M   'P 1'
#
loop_
_entity.id
_entity.type
_entity.pdbx_description
1 polymer ?
#
loop_
_entity_poly.entity_id
_entity_poly.type
_entity_poly.pdbx_seq_one_letter_code
_entity_poly.pdbx_strand_id
1 'polypeptide(L)'
;MHYTTLILLLAILTSLAYQLGRRRSHTLVGGPTRVRQLHSLPSYYGFYTAIWCGLPALLVLGIWLIFEPNIITSLVVAELPEATRNLPEAELGLVINDIKNLAAGNIVSTKIGPAIQAAADHLQSLERTSAAALTVLILVLAMLGTSYAWRFISPELRARNRVEGVLKALLITSSTIAIFTTIGIVLSVLFEALRFFQQIPLSEFLFGLTWSPQMAIRADQVGSSGAFGSIPLFAGTLLISFIAMLVAVP
;
A
#
# COMPACT_ATOMS: atom_id res chain seq x y z
N MET A 1 7.17 1.73 13.92
CA MET A 1 8.02 0.57 14.27
C MET A 1 7.23 -0.70 14.60
N HIS A 2 5.99 -0.61 15.08
CA HIS A 2 5.21 -1.81 15.41
C HIS A 2 4.89 -2.71 14.22
N TYR A 3 4.35 -2.17 13.11
CA TYR A 3 3.95 -3.00 11.96
C TYR A 3 5.11 -3.75 11.31
N THR A 4 6.30 -3.14 11.23
CA THR A 4 7.48 -3.81 10.68
C THR A 4 7.85 -5.03 11.52
N THR A 5 7.76 -4.95 12.86
CA THR A 5 7.98 -6.11 13.74
C THR A 5 6.91 -7.19 13.54
N LEU A 6 5.64 -6.82 13.34
CA LEU A 6 4.58 -7.80 13.07
C LEU A 6 4.74 -8.51 11.72
N ILE A 7 5.13 -7.78 10.68
CA ILE A 7 5.40 -8.37 9.36
C ILE A 7 6.56 -9.37 9.47
N LEU A 8 7.64 -9.01 10.17
CA LEU A 8 8.77 -9.92 10.39
C LEU A 8 8.39 -11.14 11.22
N LEU A 9 7.64 -10.95 12.31
CA LEU A 9 7.09 -12.04 13.13
C LEU A 9 6.27 -13.00 12.28
N LEU A 10 5.35 -12.47 11.46
CA LEU A 10 4.48 -13.27 10.62
C LEU A 10 5.26 -14.02 9.53
N ALA A 11 6.30 -13.40 8.96
CA ALA A 11 7.20 -14.07 8.03
C ALA A 11 7.93 -15.25 8.69
N ILE A 12 8.41 -15.08 9.93
CA ILE A 12 9.04 -16.15 10.72
C ILE A 12 8.04 -17.27 11.00
N LEU A 13 6.83 -16.95 11.49
CA LEU A 13 5.79 -17.95 11.76
C LEU A 13 5.39 -18.73 10.50
N THR A 14 5.25 -18.03 9.37
CA THR A 14 4.93 -18.64 8.08
C THR A 14 6.05 -19.58 7.61
N SER A 15 7.31 -19.19 7.80
CA SER A 15 8.48 -20.04 7.51
C SER A 15 8.53 -21.28 8.40
N LEU A 16 8.24 -21.13 9.69
CA LEU A 16 8.12 -22.26 10.62
C LEU A 16 6.98 -23.20 10.24
N ALA A 17 5.81 -22.66 9.90
CA ALA A 17 4.65 -23.41 9.41
C ALA A 17 4.98 -24.20 8.13
N TYR A 18 5.75 -23.61 7.21
CA TYR A 18 6.27 -24.30 6.03
C TYR A 18 7.11 -25.52 6.40
N GLN A 19 8.09 -25.35 7.31
CA GLN A 19 8.96 -26.43 7.73
C GLN A 19 8.17 -27.54 8.44
N LEU A 20 7.21 -27.15 9.28
CA LEU A 20 6.30 -28.04 10.00
C LEU A 20 5.48 -28.92 9.02
N GLY A 21 4.82 -28.31 8.04
CA GLY A 21 4.05 -29.05 7.03
C GLY A 21 4.91 -30.00 6.20
N ARG A 22 6.09 -29.55 5.79
CA ARG A 22 7.05 -30.38 5.04
C ARG A 22 7.54 -31.56 5.88
N ARG A 23 7.95 -31.34 7.13
CA ARG A 23 8.40 -32.41 8.05
C ARG A 23 7.30 -33.43 8.29
N ARG A 24 6.05 -32.98 8.52
CA ARG A 24 4.91 -33.87 8.71
C ARG A 24 4.71 -34.81 7.53
N SER A 25 4.80 -34.28 6.30
CA SER A 25 4.65 -35.10 5.09
C SER A 25 5.68 -36.23 5.02
N HIS A 26 6.93 -35.99 5.42
CA HIS A 26 7.97 -37.04 5.48
C HIS A 26 7.69 -38.08 6.57
N THR A 27 7.24 -37.65 7.74
CA THR A 27 6.95 -38.57 8.86
C THR A 27 5.79 -39.51 8.54
N LEU A 28 4.77 -39.04 7.82
CA LEU A 28 3.56 -39.83 7.51
C LEU A 28 3.83 -41.02 6.59
N VAL A 29 4.80 -40.91 5.67
CA VAL A 29 5.21 -42.03 4.79
C VAL A 29 6.37 -42.85 5.39
N GLY A 30 6.79 -42.56 6.62
CA GLY A 30 7.87 -43.31 7.29
C GLY A 30 9.29 -42.92 6.84
N GLY A 31 9.47 -41.70 6.33
CA GLY A 31 10.79 -41.11 6.06
C GLY A 31 11.08 -40.77 4.60
N PRO A 32 12.30 -40.26 4.30
CA PRO A 32 12.69 -39.75 2.97
C PRO A 32 12.65 -40.81 1.87
N THR A 33 12.88 -42.08 2.20
CA THR A 33 12.95 -43.20 1.25
C THR A 33 11.61 -43.56 0.63
N ARG A 34 10.49 -43.20 1.29
CA ARG A 34 9.12 -43.52 0.86
C ARG A 34 8.33 -42.29 0.37
N VAL A 35 9.01 -41.18 0.10
CA VAL A 35 8.38 -39.92 -0.38
C VAL A 35 7.56 -40.13 -1.66
N ARG A 36 7.90 -41.12 -2.49
CA ARG A 36 7.13 -41.49 -3.70
C ARG A 36 5.68 -41.93 -3.41
N GLN A 37 5.35 -42.27 -2.16
CA GLN A 37 3.99 -42.63 -1.75
C GLN A 37 3.10 -41.39 -1.53
N LEU A 38 3.67 -40.19 -1.45
CA LEU A 38 2.90 -38.94 -1.38
C LEU A 38 2.40 -38.56 -2.77
N HIS A 39 1.16 -38.07 -2.86
CA HIS A 39 0.62 -37.58 -4.13
C HIS A 39 1.34 -36.30 -4.61
N SER A 40 1.80 -35.44 -3.70
CA SER A 40 2.49 -34.18 -4.02
C SER A 40 3.90 -34.17 -3.44
N LEU A 41 4.80 -33.35 -3.99
CA LEU A 41 6.13 -33.17 -3.38
C LEU A 41 6.00 -32.57 -1.97
N PRO A 42 6.85 -32.96 -1.01
CA PRO A 42 6.84 -32.44 0.36
C PRO A 42 6.85 -30.91 0.48
N SER A 43 7.48 -30.21 -0.48
CA SER A 43 7.47 -28.75 -0.55
C SER A 43 6.06 -28.16 -0.67
N TYR A 44 5.15 -28.80 -1.40
CA TYR A 44 3.76 -28.33 -1.54
C TYR A 44 2.96 -28.46 -0.24
N TYR A 45 3.25 -29.47 0.59
CA TYR A 45 2.65 -29.57 1.93
C TYR A 45 3.15 -28.46 2.86
N GLY A 46 4.44 -28.08 2.71
CA GLY A 46 4.99 -26.91 3.35
C GLY A 46 4.27 -25.63 2.91
N PHE A 47 4.18 -25.38 1.60
CA PHE A 47 3.48 -24.20 1.07
C PHE A 47 2.01 -24.16 1.45
N TYR A 48 1.31 -25.30 1.44
CA TYR A 48 -0.07 -25.39 1.89
C TYR A 48 -0.23 -24.92 3.34
N THR A 49 0.65 -25.38 4.24
CA THR A 49 0.62 -25.01 5.66
C THR A 49 1.00 -23.53 5.85
N ALA A 50 2.00 -23.07 5.10
CA ALA A 50 2.43 -21.68 5.09
C ALA A 50 1.33 -20.73 4.62
N ILE A 51 0.58 -21.08 3.57
CA ILE A 51 -0.54 -20.30 3.07
C ILE A 51 -1.63 -20.18 4.14
N TRP A 52 -2.03 -21.28 4.79
CA TRP A 52 -3.04 -21.24 5.84
C TRP A 52 -2.59 -20.47 7.09
N CYS A 53 -1.31 -20.51 7.42
CA CYS A 53 -0.74 -19.71 8.51
C CYS A 53 -0.68 -18.21 8.15
N GLY A 54 -0.11 -17.90 7.00
CA GLY A 54 0.27 -16.55 6.61
C GLY A 54 -0.86 -15.76 5.95
N LEU A 55 -1.59 -16.34 5.01
CA LEU A 55 -2.56 -15.60 4.19
C LEU A 55 -3.71 -15.01 5.01
N PRO A 56 -4.40 -15.74 5.91
CA PRO A 56 -5.48 -15.15 6.73
C PRO A 56 -4.97 -14.04 7.65
N ALA A 57 -3.81 -14.25 8.28
CA ALA A 57 -3.19 -13.26 9.17
C ALA A 57 -2.74 -12.01 8.41
N LEU A 58 -2.16 -12.17 7.21
CA LEU A 58 -1.79 -11.06 6.32
C LEU A 58 -3.01 -10.27 5.87
N LEU A 59 -4.13 -10.93 5.55
CA LEU A 59 -5.36 -10.24 5.18
C LEU A 59 -5.90 -9.38 6.32
N VAL A 60 -5.93 -9.91 7.55
CA VAL A 60 -6.37 -9.14 8.73
C VAL A 60 -5.44 -7.96 9.00
N LEU A 61 -4.12 -8.17 8.92
CA LEU A 61 -3.14 -7.09 9.06
C LEU A 61 -3.34 -6.01 7.98
N GLY A 62 -3.52 -6.41 6.72
CA GLY A 62 -3.74 -5.50 5.60
C GLY A 62 -5.02 -4.69 5.73
N ILE A 63 -6.12 -5.34 6.15
CA ILE A 63 -7.38 -4.65 6.45
C ILE A 63 -7.15 -3.64 7.59
N TRP A 64 -6.54 -4.06 8.70
CA TRP A 64 -6.31 -3.15 9.83
C TRP A 64 -5.45 -1.94 9.45
N LEU A 65 -4.38 -2.13 8.66
CA LEU A 65 -3.53 -1.02 8.18
C LEU A 65 -4.31 0.05 7.39
N ILE A 66 -5.36 -0.34 6.67
CA ILE A 66 -6.19 0.58 5.90
C ILE A 66 -7.16 1.34 6.82
N PHE A 67 -7.72 0.68 7.83
CA PHE A 67 -8.79 1.24 8.65
C PHE A 67 -8.32 1.90 9.95
N GLU A 68 -7.18 1.47 10.51
CA GLU A 68 -6.69 1.92 11.81
C GLU A 68 -6.53 3.44 11.93
N PRO A 69 -5.92 4.16 10.97
CA PRO A 69 -5.75 5.61 11.12
C PRO A 69 -7.08 6.34 11.25
N ASN A 70 -8.10 5.90 10.52
CA ASN A 70 -9.44 6.50 10.54
C ASN A 70 -10.17 6.16 11.85
N ILE A 71 -10.13 4.90 12.27
CA ILE A 71 -10.77 4.44 13.51
C ILE A 71 -10.16 5.17 14.71
N ILE A 72 -8.84 5.12 14.87
CA ILE A 72 -8.15 5.73 16.01
C ILE A 72 -8.36 7.26 16.00
N THR A 73 -8.22 7.93 14.86
CA THR A 73 -8.45 9.39 14.79
C THR A 73 -9.89 9.73 15.17
N SER A 74 -10.88 8.97 14.73
CA SER A 74 -12.29 9.23 15.08
C SER A 74 -12.58 9.05 16.58
N LEU A 75 -11.93 8.07 17.23
CA LEU A 75 -12.05 7.85 18.68
C LEU A 75 -11.42 9.02 19.46
N VAL A 76 -10.24 9.49 19.05
CA VAL A 76 -9.58 10.65 19.67
C VAL A 76 -10.43 11.91 19.50
N VAL A 77 -10.96 12.16 18.30
CA VAL A 77 -11.77 13.35 18.00
C VAL A 77 -13.07 13.34 18.82
N ALA A 78 -13.67 12.18 19.07
CA ALA A 78 -14.90 12.07 19.86
C ALA A 78 -14.72 12.55 21.32
N GLU A 79 -13.52 12.42 21.88
CA GLU A 79 -13.21 12.80 23.26
C GLU A 79 -12.72 14.26 23.39
N LEU A 80 -12.50 14.96 22.27
CA LEU A 80 -12.15 16.38 22.28
C LEU A 80 -13.29 17.25 22.83
N PRO A 81 -13.00 18.44 23.39
CA PRO A 81 -14.02 19.42 23.75
C PRO A 81 -14.89 19.83 22.54
N GLU A 82 -16.17 20.11 22.76
CA GLU A 82 -17.08 20.52 21.67
C GLU A 82 -16.59 21.78 20.94
N ALA A 83 -15.97 22.71 21.66
CA ALA A 83 -15.37 23.91 21.08
C ALA A 83 -14.27 23.58 20.05
N THR A 84 -13.52 22.49 20.26
CA THR A 84 -12.47 22.03 19.33
C THR A 84 -13.05 21.19 18.21
N ARG A 85 -14.06 20.35 18.49
CA ARG A 85 -14.75 19.54 17.46
C ARG A 85 -15.48 20.37 16.41
N ASN A 86 -16.00 21.53 16.80
CA ASN A 86 -16.77 22.42 15.93
C ASN A 86 -15.91 23.42 15.15
N LEU A 87 -14.57 23.31 15.21
CA LEU A 87 -13.68 24.13 14.39
C LEU A 87 -13.86 23.84 12.90
N PRO A 88 -13.55 24.82 12.01
CA PRO A 88 -13.46 24.56 10.59
C PRO A 88 -12.52 23.40 10.28
N GLU A 89 -12.81 22.60 9.25
CA GLU A 89 -12.09 21.36 8.92
C GLU A 89 -10.57 21.55 8.81
N ALA A 90 -10.13 22.68 8.25
CA ALA A 90 -8.72 23.02 8.14
C ALA A 90 -8.04 23.21 9.51
N GLU A 91 -8.70 23.89 10.44
CA GLU A 91 -8.17 24.14 11.79
C GLU A 91 -8.20 22.87 12.64
N LEU A 92 -9.28 22.08 12.55
CA LEU A 92 -9.37 20.77 13.20
C LEU A 92 -8.27 19.82 12.71
N GLY A 93 -7.99 19.82 11.40
CA GLY A 93 -6.90 19.05 10.82
C GLY A 93 -5.53 19.43 11.38
N LEU A 94 -5.28 20.72 11.63
CA LEU A 94 -4.05 21.19 12.29
C LEU A 94 -3.96 20.68 13.73
N VAL A 95 -5.05 20.74 14.49
CA VAL A 95 -5.09 20.23 15.88
C VAL A 95 -4.83 18.73 15.92
N ILE A 96 -5.43 17.95 15.02
CA ILE A 96 -5.20 16.50 14.93
C ILE A 96 -3.73 16.19 14.61
N ASN A 97 -3.13 16.95 13.69
CA ASN A 97 -1.71 16.80 13.35
C ASN A 97 -0.80 17.16 14.53
N ASP A 98 -1.13 18.21 15.28
CA ASP A 98 -0.39 18.58 16.48
C ASP A 98 -0.51 17.49 17.58
N ILE A 99 -1.69 16.89 17.78
CA ILE A 99 -1.87 15.76 18.70
C ILE A 99 -0.99 14.58 18.28
N LYS A 100 -0.98 14.22 16.99
CA LYS A 100 -0.15 13.14 16.45
C LYS A 100 1.34 13.44 16.60
N ASN A 101 1.76 14.68 16.34
CA ASN A 101 3.14 15.11 16.51
C ASN A 101 3.57 15.06 17.97
N LEU A 102 2.74 15.55 18.89
CA LEU A 102 3.00 15.51 20.32
C LEU A 102 3.14 14.06 20.83
N ALA A 103 2.23 13.17 20.43
CA ALA A 103 2.27 11.75 20.79
C ALA A 103 3.52 11.05 20.24
N ALA A 104 4.02 11.48 19.08
CA ALA A 104 5.26 10.98 18.48
C ALA A 104 6.53 11.61 19.09
N GLY A 105 6.41 12.60 19.99
CA GLY A 105 7.54 13.34 20.54
C GLY A 105 8.16 14.36 19.58
N ASN A 106 7.41 14.76 18.54
CA ASN A 106 7.81 15.77 17.56
C ASN A 106 7.41 17.19 18.02
N ILE A 107 7.92 18.18 17.29
CA ILE A 107 7.63 19.60 17.51
C ILE A 107 6.17 19.90 17.11
N VAL A 108 5.47 20.64 17.96
CA VAL A 108 4.08 21.10 17.76
C VAL A 108 4.03 22.59 17.46
N SER A 109 3.06 23.00 16.64
CA SER A 109 2.91 24.41 16.21
C SER A 109 2.08 25.22 17.20
N THR A 110 1.15 24.58 17.90
CA THR A 110 0.22 25.23 18.84
C THR A 110 0.72 25.16 20.29
N LYS A 111 0.31 26.12 21.14
CA LYS A 111 0.54 26.04 22.60
C LYS A 111 -0.09 24.75 23.15
N ILE A 112 0.73 23.96 23.86
CA ILE A 112 0.30 22.70 24.49
C ILE A 112 -0.66 23.04 25.63
N GLY A 113 -1.96 22.89 25.37
CA GLY A 113 -3.00 22.95 26.38
C GLY A 113 -3.20 21.58 27.05
N PRO A 114 -3.79 21.53 28.26
CA PRO A 114 -4.05 20.27 28.96
C PRO A 114 -4.95 19.32 28.17
N ALA A 115 -5.88 19.86 27.38
CA ALA A 115 -6.75 19.07 26.50
C ALA A 115 -5.98 18.40 25.34
N ILE A 116 -4.97 19.08 24.77
CA ILE A 116 -4.15 18.52 23.68
C ILE A 116 -3.21 17.44 24.22
N GLN A 117 -2.63 17.66 25.41
CA GLN A 117 -1.82 16.66 26.09
C GLN A 117 -2.63 15.40 26.40
N ALA A 118 -3.82 15.56 27.00
CA ALA A 118 -4.71 14.44 27.30
C ALA A 118 -5.13 13.66 26.04
N ALA A 119 -5.40 14.37 24.94
CA ALA A 119 -5.72 13.73 23.66
C ALA A 119 -4.51 12.97 23.07
N ALA A 120 -3.29 13.48 23.22
CA ALA A 120 -2.07 12.80 22.80
C ALA A 120 -1.78 11.54 23.63
N ASP A 121 -1.98 11.61 24.95
CA ASP A 121 -1.83 10.47 25.85
C ASP A 121 -2.91 9.39 25.53
N HIS A 122 -4.14 9.82 25.26
CA HIS A 122 -5.22 8.92 24.83
C HIS A 122 -4.90 8.25 23.49
N LEU A 123 -4.44 9.01 22.49
CA LEU A 123 -3.98 8.49 21.19
C LEU A 123 -2.92 7.40 21.38
N GLN A 124 -1.89 7.66 22.20
CA GLN A 124 -0.83 6.69 22.46
C GLN A 124 -1.37 5.42 23.13
N SER A 125 -2.34 5.55 24.04
CA SER A 125 -3.00 4.40 24.67
C SER A 125 -3.81 3.56 23.69
N LEU A 126 -4.53 4.20 22.76
CA LEU A 126 -5.29 3.54 21.70
C LEU A 126 -4.36 2.82 20.73
N GLU A 127 -3.28 3.46 20.29
CA GLU A 127 -2.29 2.85 19.41
C GLU A 127 -1.64 1.64 20.09
N ARG A 128 -1.29 1.72 21.38
CA ARG A 128 -0.70 0.61 22.13
C ARG A 128 -1.66 -0.56 22.32
N THR A 129 -2.92 -0.28 22.64
CA THR A 129 -3.95 -1.33 22.83
C THR A 129 -4.33 -1.98 21.50
N SER A 130 -4.52 -1.18 20.44
CA SER A 130 -4.67 -1.61 19.05
C SER A 130 -3.53 -2.56 18.64
N ALA A 131 -2.30 -2.10 18.82
CA ALA A 131 -1.08 -2.85 18.50
C ALA A 131 -1.04 -4.21 19.21
N ALA A 132 -1.33 -4.24 20.51
CA ALA A 132 -1.34 -5.47 21.30
C ALA A 132 -2.46 -6.42 20.87
N ALA A 133 -3.68 -5.91 20.67
CA ALA A 133 -4.82 -6.69 20.22
C ALA A 133 -4.58 -7.32 18.84
N LEU A 134 -4.03 -6.54 17.90
CA LEU A 134 -3.67 -7.01 16.56
C LEU A 134 -2.58 -8.10 16.64
N THR A 135 -1.59 -7.94 17.50
CA THR A 135 -0.53 -8.93 17.72
C THR A 135 -1.12 -10.26 18.17
N VAL A 136 -1.98 -10.23 19.19
CA VAL A 136 -2.66 -11.44 19.72
C VAL A 136 -3.52 -12.07 18.63
N LEU A 137 -4.29 -11.28 17.90
CA LEU A 137 -5.15 -11.77 16.82
C LEU A 137 -4.33 -12.46 15.71
N ILE A 138 -3.22 -11.86 15.27
CA ILE A 138 -2.31 -12.45 14.28
C ILE A 138 -1.73 -13.78 14.77
N LEU A 139 -1.28 -13.83 16.03
CA LEU A 139 -0.74 -15.06 16.63
C LEU A 139 -1.80 -16.17 16.69
N VAL A 140 -3.03 -15.84 17.10
CA VAL A 140 -4.15 -16.78 17.15
C VAL A 140 -4.48 -17.30 15.75
N LEU A 141 -4.60 -16.41 14.76
CA LEU A 141 -4.89 -16.80 13.37
C LEU A 141 -3.78 -17.67 12.77
N ALA A 142 -2.51 -17.32 13.01
CA ALA A 142 -1.37 -18.11 12.56
C ALA A 142 -1.38 -19.53 13.18
N MET A 143 -1.65 -19.62 14.48
CA MET A 143 -1.77 -20.91 15.20
C MET A 143 -2.95 -21.73 14.69
N LEU A 144 -4.14 -21.12 14.55
CA LEU A 144 -5.35 -21.79 14.06
C LEU A 144 -5.17 -22.25 12.61
N GLY A 145 -4.63 -21.40 11.74
CA GLY A 145 -4.34 -21.73 10.35
C GLY A 145 -3.34 -22.86 10.21
N THR A 146 -2.25 -22.82 10.98
CA THR A 146 -1.26 -23.92 11.02
C THR A 146 -1.88 -25.21 11.54
N SER A 147 -2.63 -25.16 12.64
CA SER A 147 -3.30 -26.32 13.24
C SER A 147 -4.34 -26.94 12.31
N TYR A 148 -5.14 -26.10 11.65
CA TYR A 148 -6.10 -26.51 10.63
C TYR A 148 -5.39 -27.23 9.49
N ALA A 149 -4.43 -26.57 8.82
CA ALA A 149 -3.70 -27.17 7.72
C ALA A 149 -2.99 -28.47 8.14
N TRP A 150 -2.35 -28.45 9.31
CA TRP A 150 -1.69 -29.62 9.88
C TRP A 150 -2.63 -30.79 9.93
N ARG A 151 -3.83 -30.67 10.53
CA ARG A 151 -4.82 -31.77 10.64
C ARG A 151 -5.21 -32.40 9.30
N PHE A 152 -5.23 -31.63 8.20
CA PHE A 152 -5.60 -32.13 6.88
C PHE A 152 -4.44 -32.72 6.05
N ILE A 153 -3.20 -32.64 6.52
CA ILE A 153 -2.07 -33.27 5.84
C ILE A 153 -2.21 -34.80 5.91
N SER A 154 -2.44 -35.41 4.75
CA SER A 154 -2.41 -36.86 4.53
C SER A 154 -1.63 -37.20 3.25
N PRO A 155 -1.18 -38.46 3.06
CA PRO A 155 -0.48 -38.87 1.83
C PRO A 155 -1.30 -38.67 0.55
N GLU A 156 -2.62 -38.74 0.64
CA GLU A 156 -3.57 -38.61 -0.48
C GLU A 156 -3.88 -37.14 -0.83
N LEU A 157 -3.54 -36.20 0.05
CA LEU A 157 -3.82 -34.78 -0.15
C LEU A 157 -3.13 -34.27 -1.42
N ARG A 158 -3.94 -33.73 -2.34
CA ARG A 158 -3.47 -33.02 -3.53
C ARG A 158 -3.00 -31.60 -3.20
N ALA A 159 -1.95 -31.50 -2.38
CA ALA A 159 -1.41 -30.23 -1.88
C ALA A 159 -1.01 -29.27 -3.02
N ARG A 160 -0.46 -29.82 -4.12
CA ARG A 160 -0.11 -29.05 -5.32
C ARG A 160 -1.30 -28.25 -5.87
N ASN A 161 -2.43 -28.91 -6.13
CA ASN A 161 -3.62 -28.27 -6.71
C ASN A 161 -4.18 -27.16 -5.80
N ARG A 162 -4.10 -27.33 -4.47
CA ARG A 162 -4.54 -26.31 -3.50
C ARG A 162 -3.64 -25.08 -3.57
N VAL A 163 -2.32 -25.28 -3.57
CA VAL A 163 -1.33 -24.18 -3.65
C VAL A 163 -1.42 -23.45 -4.99
N GLU A 164 -1.46 -24.20 -6.10
CA GLU A 164 -1.59 -23.62 -7.44
C GLU A 164 -2.91 -22.87 -7.61
N GLY A 165 -4.00 -23.36 -7.00
CA GLY A 165 -5.29 -22.65 -7.00
C GLY A 165 -5.20 -21.27 -6.35
N VAL A 166 -4.50 -21.16 -5.21
CA VAL A 166 -4.28 -19.88 -4.52
C VAL A 166 -3.38 -18.96 -5.34
N LEU A 167 -2.27 -19.47 -5.90
CA LEU A 167 -1.39 -18.68 -6.75
C LEU A 167 -2.11 -18.18 -8.02
N LYS A 168 -2.91 -19.03 -8.65
CA LYS A 168 -3.72 -18.67 -9.83
C LYS A 168 -4.73 -17.59 -9.47
N ALA A 169 -5.42 -17.69 -8.34
CA ALA A 169 -6.34 -16.65 -7.89
C ALA A 169 -5.61 -15.31 -7.67
N LEU A 170 -4.46 -15.33 -7.00
CA LEU A 170 -3.64 -14.13 -6.78
C LEU A 170 -3.21 -13.49 -8.10
N LEU A 171 -2.69 -14.28 -9.04
CA LEU A 171 -2.26 -13.79 -10.35
C LEU A 171 -3.43 -13.21 -11.16
N ILE A 172 -4.60 -13.87 -11.15
CA ILE A 172 -5.81 -13.37 -11.80
C ILE A 172 -6.18 -12.02 -11.19
N THR A 173 -6.36 -11.92 -9.87
CA THR A 173 -6.72 -10.66 -9.20
C THR A 173 -5.71 -9.55 -9.48
N SER A 174 -4.41 -9.85 -9.40
CA SER A 174 -3.35 -8.88 -9.70
C SER A 174 -3.40 -8.39 -11.14
N SER A 175 -3.58 -9.31 -12.11
CA SER A 175 -3.66 -8.95 -13.52
C SER A 175 -4.92 -8.13 -13.83
N THR A 176 -6.06 -8.46 -13.20
CA THR A 176 -7.31 -7.72 -13.33
C THR A 176 -7.14 -6.29 -12.82
N ILE A 177 -6.57 -6.09 -11.63
CA ILE A 177 -6.28 -4.76 -11.09
C ILE A 177 -5.38 -3.97 -12.05
N ALA A 178 -4.28 -4.58 -12.53
CA ALA A 178 -3.35 -3.92 -13.45
C ALA A 178 -4.03 -3.46 -14.76
N ILE A 179 -4.90 -4.29 -15.34
CA ILE A 179 -5.67 -3.95 -16.55
C ILE A 179 -6.60 -2.76 -16.26
N PHE A 180 -7.37 -2.80 -15.16
CA PHE A 180 -8.25 -1.70 -14.80
C PHE A 180 -7.49 -0.40 -14.51
N THR A 181 -6.34 -0.46 -13.84
CA THR A 181 -5.48 0.71 -13.63
C THR A 181 -4.96 1.26 -14.95
N THR A 182 -4.54 0.39 -15.89
CA THR A 182 -4.08 0.82 -17.21
C THR A 182 -5.19 1.51 -17.98
N ILE A 183 -6.40 0.95 -17.99
CA ILE A 183 -7.58 1.58 -18.59
C ILE A 183 -7.85 2.92 -17.91
N GLY A 184 -7.81 2.99 -16.59
CA GLY A 184 -8.02 4.23 -15.83
C GLY A 184 -7.02 5.33 -16.21
N ILE A 185 -5.74 5.00 -16.29
CA ILE A 185 -4.68 5.95 -16.70
C ILE A 185 -4.91 6.41 -18.14
N VAL A 186 -5.14 5.46 -19.07
CA VAL A 186 -5.35 5.79 -20.49
C VAL A 186 -6.57 6.68 -20.66
N LEU A 187 -7.70 6.34 -20.03
CA LEU A 187 -8.92 7.16 -20.10
C LEU A 187 -8.70 8.53 -19.44
N SER A 188 -8.05 8.60 -18.28
CA SER A 188 -7.76 9.87 -17.62
C SER A 188 -6.93 10.80 -18.50
N VAL A 189 -5.83 10.30 -19.08
CA VAL A 189 -4.97 11.09 -19.96
C VAL A 189 -5.68 11.43 -21.27
N LEU A 190 -6.46 10.50 -21.83
CA LEU A 190 -7.22 10.74 -23.05
C LEU A 190 -8.27 11.84 -22.87
N PHE A 191 -9.05 11.81 -21.79
CA PHE A 191 -10.07 12.84 -21.53
C PHE A 191 -9.45 14.22 -21.32
N GLU A 192 -8.37 14.32 -20.53
CA GLU A 192 -7.68 15.59 -20.34
C GLU A 192 -7.01 16.08 -21.65
N ALA A 193 -6.44 15.18 -22.45
CA ALA A 193 -5.90 15.52 -23.76
C ALA A 193 -6.98 16.02 -24.73
N LEU A 194 -8.16 15.37 -24.77
CA LEU A 194 -9.28 15.82 -25.60
C LEU A 194 -9.78 17.21 -25.18
N ARG A 195 -9.90 17.48 -23.87
CA ARG A 195 -10.26 18.82 -23.35
C ARG A 195 -9.21 19.86 -23.71
N PHE A 196 -7.93 19.51 -23.64
CA PHE A 196 -6.84 20.38 -24.06
C PHE A 196 -6.93 20.72 -25.57
N PHE A 197 -7.13 19.70 -26.43
CA PHE A 197 -7.20 19.91 -27.88
C PHE A 197 -8.50 20.58 -28.36
N GLN A 198 -9.52 20.68 -27.51
CA GLN A 198 -10.68 21.55 -27.75
C GLN A 198 -10.35 23.04 -27.58
N GLN A 199 -9.37 23.37 -26.73
CA GLN A 199 -8.95 24.75 -26.49
C GLN A 199 -7.80 25.16 -27.42
N ILE A 200 -6.86 24.25 -27.67
CA ILE A 200 -5.67 24.49 -28.50
C ILE A 200 -5.68 23.50 -29.67
N PRO A 201 -5.83 23.96 -30.92
CA PRO A 201 -5.84 23.08 -32.08
C PRO A 201 -4.57 22.24 -32.18
N LEU A 202 -4.72 20.99 -32.62
CA LEU A 202 -3.58 20.05 -32.78
C LEU A 202 -2.48 20.63 -33.70
N SER A 203 -2.85 21.42 -34.72
CA SER A 203 -1.88 22.07 -35.60
C SER A 203 -1.04 23.13 -34.90
N GLU A 204 -1.63 23.91 -33.99
CA GLU A 204 -0.89 24.90 -33.20
C GLU A 204 0.01 24.22 -32.18
N PHE A 205 -0.45 23.12 -31.58
CA PHE A 205 0.40 22.32 -30.69
C PHE A 205 1.57 21.67 -31.43
N LEU A 206 1.36 21.05 -32.59
CA LEU A 206 2.41 20.34 -33.34
C LEU A 206 3.37 21.27 -34.07
N PHE A 207 2.87 22.37 -34.65
CA PHE A 207 3.66 23.25 -35.52
C PHE A 207 3.91 24.64 -34.92
N GLY A 208 3.38 24.93 -33.73
CA GLY A 208 3.61 26.19 -33.04
C GLY A 208 5.09 26.39 -32.69
N LEU A 209 5.58 27.60 -32.96
CA LEU A 209 6.98 28.01 -32.71
C LEU A 209 7.14 28.75 -31.38
N THR A 210 6.06 28.95 -30.63
CA THR A 210 6.05 29.68 -29.36
C THR A 210 5.60 28.77 -28.23
N TRP A 211 6.35 28.79 -27.13
CA TRP A 211 6.02 28.11 -25.89
C TRP A 211 5.84 29.15 -24.79
N SER A 212 4.59 29.47 -24.47
CA SER A 212 4.17 30.37 -23.39
C SER A 212 2.91 29.80 -22.71
N PRO A 213 3.06 28.81 -21.81
CA PRO A 213 1.93 28.16 -21.14
C PRO A 213 1.25 29.06 -20.08
N GLN A 214 1.68 30.32 -19.94
CA GLN A 214 1.15 31.27 -18.97
C GLN A 214 -0.14 31.89 -19.49
N MET A 215 -1.27 31.31 -19.08
CA MET A 215 -2.61 31.85 -19.29
C MET A 215 -2.91 32.89 -18.19
N ALA A 216 -3.51 34.04 -18.55
CA ALA A 216 -4.01 34.99 -17.55
C ALA A 216 -5.17 34.36 -16.76
N ILE A 217 -5.01 34.18 -15.45
CA ILE A 217 -6.04 33.59 -14.56
C ILE A 217 -6.95 34.68 -13.98
N ARG A 218 -6.47 35.93 -13.91
CA ARG A 218 -7.24 37.11 -13.47
C ARG A 218 -7.24 38.20 -14.55
N ALA A 219 -8.28 39.03 -14.59
CA ALA A 219 -8.44 40.09 -15.58
C ALA A 219 -7.34 41.18 -15.50
N ASP A 220 -6.72 41.31 -14.34
CA ASP A 220 -5.63 42.22 -13.97
C ASP A 220 -4.24 41.61 -14.18
N GLN A 221 -4.15 40.33 -14.59
CA GLN A 221 -2.87 39.69 -14.93
C GLN A 221 -2.50 39.92 -16.40
N VAL A 222 -1.27 40.38 -16.65
CA VAL A 222 -0.66 40.39 -17.98
C VAL A 222 -0.26 38.94 -18.32
N GLY A 223 -1.15 38.20 -18.95
CA GLY A 223 -0.90 36.85 -19.46
C GLY A 223 -1.16 36.77 -20.96
N SER A 224 -0.46 35.86 -21.63
CA SER A 224 -0.68 35.57 -23.05
C SER A 224 -1.90 34.66 -23.20
N SER A 225 -2.44 34.52 -24.41
CA SER A 225 -3.57 33.63 -24.74
C SER A 225 -3.25 32.13 -24.64
N GLY A 226 -2.16 31.74 -23.95
CA GLY A 226 -1.63 30.39 -23.87
C GLY A 226 -1.09 29.90 -25.22
N ALA A 227 0.24 29.85 -25.38
CA ALA A 227 0.87 29.29 -26.58
C ALA A 227 1.56 27.96 -26.22
N PHE A 228 1.14 26.86 -26.82
CA PHE A 228 1.60 25.51 -26.47
C PHE A 228 2.29 24.80 -27.64
N GLY A 229 3.10 25.51 -28.41
CA GLY A 229 3.87 24.92 -29.51
C GLY A 229 4.92 23.92 -29.04
N SER A 230 4.92 22.71 -29.58
CA SER A 230 5.83 21.63 -29.18
C SER A 230 7.23 21.74 -29.81
N ILE A 231 7.38 22.42 -30.95
CA ILE A 231 8.66 22.55 -31.66
C ILE A 231 9.77 23.12 -30.76
N PRO A 232 9.58 24.23 -30.02
CA PRO A 232 10.60 24.77 -29.12
C PRO A 232 11.06 23.78 -28.04
N LEU A 233 10.16 22.92 -27.53
CA LEU A 233 10.52 21.91 -26.52
C LEU A 233 11.43 20.84 -27.09
N PHE A 234 11.10 20.33 -28.28
CA PHE A 234 11.96 19.36 -28.98
C PHE A 234 13.29 19.98 -29.37
N ALA A 235 13.27 21.19 -29.94
CA ALA A 235 14.46 21.91 -30.34
C ALA A 235 15.39 22.19 -29.15
N GLY A 236 14.85 22.65 -28.02
CA GLY A 236 15.60 22.88 -26.80
C GLY A 236 16.21 21.60 -26.23
N THR A 237 15.43 20.52 -26.17
CA THR A 237 15.90 19.21 -25.68
C THR A 237 17.03 18.67 -26.56
N LEU A 238 16.87 18.73 -27.89
CA LEU A 238 17.89 18.29 -28.84
C LEU A 238 19.15 19.16 -28.76
N LEU A 239 19.00 20.48 -28.63
CA LEU A 239 20.12 21.42 -28.52
C LEU A 239 20.96 21.15 -27.26
N ILE A 240 20.30 21.03 -26.10
CA ILE A 240 21.00 20.76 -24.84
C ILE A 240 21.67 19.39 -24.89
N SER A 241 20.97 18.35 -25.40
CA SER A 241 21.54 17.01 -25.55
C SER A 241 22.76 17.02 -26.47
N PHE A 242 22.71 17.76 -27.57
CA PHE A 242 23.81 17.91 -28.51
C PHE A 242 25.03 18.60 -27.88
N ILE A 243 24.82 19.73 -27.20
CA ILE A 243 25.90 20.44 -26.49
C ILE A 243 26.50 19.56 -25.39
N ALA A 244 25.66 18.87 -24.61
CA ALA A 244 26.12 17.96 -23.56
C ALA A 244 27.00 16.83 -24.12
N MET A 245 26.59 16.21 -25.25
CA MET A 245 27.41 15.19 -25.92
C MET A 245 28.73 15.79 -26.44
N LEU A 246 28.72 16.98 -27.02
CA LEU A 246 29.96 17.63 -27.48
C LEU A 246 30.95 17.94 -26.36
N VAL A 247 30.47 18.19 -25.13
CA VAL A 247 31.33 18.48 -23.98
C VAL A 247 31.76 17.21 -23.24
N ALA A 248 30.88 16.22 -23.11
CA ALA A 248 31.10 15.05 -22.26
C ALA A 248 31.74 13.85 -22.99
N VAL A 249 31.65 13.80 -24.33
CA VAL A 249 32.21 12.70 -25.15
C VAL A 249 33.73 12.81 -25.39
N PRO A 250 34.30 14.01 -25.68
CA PRO A 250 35.74 14.17 -25.79
C PRO A 250 36.47 13.93 -24.46
#